data_AF-A0A925V0E6-F1
#
_entry.id   AF-A0A925V0E6-F1
#
_cell.length_a   1.000
_cell.length_b   1.000
_cell.length_c   1.000
_cell.angle_alpha   90.00
_cell.angle_beta   90.00
_cell.angle_gamma   90.00
#
_symmetry.space_group_name_H-M   'P 1'
#
loop_
_entity.id
_entity.type
_entity.pdbx_description
1 polymer ?
#
loop_
_entity_poly.entity_id
_entity_poly.type
_entity_poly.pdbx_seq_one_letter_code
_entity_poly.pdbx_strand_id
1 'polypeptide(L)'
;MNAFSRSWSLTKLSFRVIGQDKELLLFPLIAMFLSVGYLLALLFPTILLELSRNGSVEWTVADYIITFIAYLGLSFIGTFSNMCVVYTAKVRFAGGNATFGESLGFTFKRIHQVLGWAAVSATVGLVFHAIDQAASKAGAIGKIVVGIVRALLGAVWSAITLFVIPSMVYRGTGPIDAIKDSVRVLRKTWGESLIGSLGFGLVQFLFVLLGVGVFGGAFAGLISMNAGSGPMIAIIVLAVVYFVGLTFAFLLARMIFNTALYAYASEGTVALGYDRELLQSAFRTNA
;
A
#
# COMPACT_ATOMS: atom_id res chain seq x y z
N MET A 1 -24.15 3.68 14.62
CA MET A 1 -22.93 2.92 15.01
C MET A 1 -21.79 3.90 15.30
N ASN A 2 -21.05 3.71 16.39
CA ASN A 2 -19.86 4.52 16.68
C ASN A 2 -18.75 4.26 15.65
N ALA A 3 -17.91 5.26 15.36
CA ALA A 3 -16.88 5.17 14.32
C ALA A 3 -15.92 3.98 14.50
N PHE A 4 -15.58 3.65 15.75
CA PHE A 4 -14.75 2.49 16.08
C PHE A 4 -15.43 1.15 15.74
N SER A 5 -16.70 0.98 16.15
CA SER A 5 -17.47 -0.24 15.88
C SER A 5 -17.60 -0.50 14.38
N ARG A 6 -17.87 0.55 13.59
CA ARG A 6 -17.91 0.49 12.13
C ARG A 6 -16.56 0.08 11.54
N SER A 7 -15.47 0.69 12.00
CA SER A 7 -14.11 0.38 11.53
C SER A 7 -13.73 -1.06 11.84
N TRP A 8 -14.03 -1.54 13.05
CA TRP A 8 -13.79 -2.91 13.48
C TRP A 8 -14.63 -3.93 12.69
N SER A 9 -15.90 -3.65 12.41
CA SER A 9 -16.72 -4.53 11.56
C SER A 9 -16.16 -4.59 10.14
N LEU A 10 -15.78 -3.46 9.55
CA LEU A 10 -15.19 -3.42 8.21
C LEU A 10 -13.88 -4.21 8.15
N THR A 11 -12.99 -4.03 9.13
CA THR A 11 -11.74 -4.81 9.21
C THR A 11 -12.03 -6.31 9.33
N LYS A 12 -12.91 -6.74 10.24
CA LYS A 12 -13.25 -8.17 10.39
C LYS A 12 -13.81 -8.78 9.13
N LEU A 13 -14.63 -8.05 8.38
CA LEU A 13 -15.19 -8.48 7.11
C LEU A 13 -14.10 -8.69 6.05
N SER A 14 -13.22 -7.70 5.87
CA SER A 14 -12.11 -7.84 4.93
C SER A 14 -11.16 -8.97 5.32
N PHE A 15 -10.88 -9.15 6.61
CA PHE A 15 -10.07 -10.26 7.10
C PHE A 15 -10.76 -11.63 6.95
N ARG A 16 -12.09 -11.69 7.06
CA ARG A 16 -12.86 -12.92 6.79
C ARG A 16 -12.76 -13.32 5.33
N VAL A 17 -12.89 -12.36 4.42
CA VAL A 17 -12.72 -12.60 2.97
C VAL A 17 -11.30 -13.10 2.66
N ILE A 18 -10.27 -12.50 3.28
CA ILE A 18 -8.88 -12.98 3.15
C ILE A 18 -8.72 -14.39 3.73
N GLY A 19 -9.31 -14.67 4.89
CA GLY A 19 -9.21 -15.97 5.56
C GLY A 19 -9.88 -17.11 4.80
N GLN A 20 -10.92 -16.79 4.01
CA GLN A 20 -11.59 -17.74 3.12
C GLN A 20 -10.77 -18.05 1.86
N ASP A 21 -9.88 -17.15 1.45
CA ASP A 21 -9.09 -17.29 0.23
C ASP A 21 -7.62 -16.90 0.46
N LYS A 22 -6.84 -17.89 0.93
CA LYS A 22 -5.40 -17.72 1.16
C LYS A 22 -4.62 -17.50 -0.14
N GLU A 23 -5.20 -17.79 -1.30
CA GLU A 23 -4.57 -17.56 -2.61
C GLU A 23 -4.31 -16.07 -2.86
N LEU A 24 -5.14 -15.18 -2.28
CA LEU A 24 -4.96 -13.73 -2.32
C LEU A 24 -3.66 -13.25 -1.66
N LEU A 25 -3.14 -14.00 -0.68
CA LEU A 25 -1.89 -13.67 0.01
C LEU A 25 -0.65 -13.98 -0.84
N LEU A 26 -0.78 -14.84 -1.85
CA LEU A 26 0.35 -15.22 -2.70
C LEU A 26 0.84 -14.05 -3.55
N PHE A 27 -0.05 -13.21 -4.09
CA PHE A 27 0.37 -12.10 -4.95
C PHE A 27 1.24 -11.07 -4.23
N PRO A 28 0.88 -10.54 -3.04
CA PRO A 28 1.73 -9.60 -2.33
C PRO A 28 3.02 -10.25 -1.82
N LEU A 29 2.97 -11.53 -1.43
CA LEU A 29 4.15 -12.26 -0.97
C LEU A 29 5.18 -12.42 -2.10
N ILE A 30 4.74 -12.86 -3.28
CA ILE A 30 5.62 -12.95 -4.46
C ILE A 30 6.14 -11.57 -4.83
N ALA A 31 5.30 -10.55 -4.82
CA ALA A 31 5.70 -9.18 -5.10
C ALA A 31 6.75 -8.65 -4.11
N MET A 32 6.67 -9.04 -2.84
CA MET A 32 7.69 -8.72 -1.83
C MET A 32 9.04 -9.31 -2.20
N PHE A 33 9.12 -10.62 -2.46
CA PHE A 33 10.37 -11.28 -2.82
C PHE A 33 10.94 -10.74 -4.14
N LEU A 34 10.08 -10.48 -5.13
CA LEU A 34 10.49 -9.86 -6.38
C LEU A 34 11.01 -8.43 -6.15
N SER A 35 10.37 -7.64 -5.29
CA SER A 35 10.80 -6.27 -4.98
C SER A 35 12.15 -6.25 -4.25
N VAL A 36 12.35 -7.16 -3.30
CA VAL A 36 13.63 -7.31 -2.59
C VAL A 36 14.72 -7.78 -3.56
N GLY A 37 14.45 -8.81 -4.35
CA GLY A 37 15.40 -9.32 -5.35
C GLY A 37 15.76 -8.24 -6.38
N TYR A 38 14.77 -7.47 -6.83
CA TYR A 38 14.95 -6.35 -7.75
C TYR A 38 15.83 -5.25 -7.16
N LEU A 39 15.57 -4.85 -5.91
CA LEU A 39 16.39 -3.86 -5.21
C LEU A 39 17.82 -4.36 -4.98
N LEU A 40 17.99 -5.62 -4.57
CA LEU A 40 19.33 -6.20 -4.41
C LEU A 40 20.08 -6.21 -5.73
N ALA A 41 19.46 -6.66 -6.82
CA ALA A 41 20.09 -6.68 -8.13
C ALA A 41 20.52 -5.28 -8.62
N LEU A 42 19.75 -4.24 -8.27
CA LEU A 42 19.97 -2.88 -8.73
C LEU A 42 20.94 -2.09 -7.83
N LEU A 43 20.89 -2.30 -6.51
CA LEU A 43 21.72 -1.58 -5.53
C LEU A 43 23.04 -2.30 -5.22
N PHE A 44 23.15 -3.61 -5.46
CA PHE A 44 24.39 -4.34 -5.17
C PHE A 44 25.61 -3.76 -5.91
N PRO A 45 25.52 -3.43 -7.22
CA PRO A 45 26.64 -2.79 -7.93
C PRO A 45 26.98 -1.40 -7.38
N THR A 46 25.98 -0.60 -7.00
CA THR A 46 26.21 0.77 -6.49
C THR A 46 26.84 0.74 -5.11
N ILE A 47 26.37 -0.14 -4.21
CA ILE A 47 26.94 -0.33 -2.88
C ILE A 47 28.41 -0.80 -2.98
N LEU A 48 28.72 -1.72 -3.88
CA LEU A 48 30.11 -2.17 -4.09
C LEU A 48 31.02 -1.05 -4.60
N LEU A 49 30.54 -0.23 -5.53
CA LEU A 49 31.27 0.93 -6.05
C LEU A 49 31.47 2.00 -4.98
N GLU A 50 30.48 2.24 -4.13
CA GLU A 50 30.55 3.18 -3.00
C GLU A 50 31.52 2.70 -1.92
N LEU A 51 31.49 1.42 -1.54
CA LEU A 51 32.45 0.82 -0.61
C LEU A 51 33.90 0.91 -1.12
N SER A 52 34.09 1.02 -2.44
CA SER A 52 35.39 1.21 -3.08
C SER A 52 35.83 2.68 -3.19
N ARG A 53 34.95 3.67 -2.94
CA ARG A 53 35.25 5.10 -3.03
C ARG A 53 35.40 5.74 -1.64
N ASN A 54 36.61 6.10 -1.25
CA ASN A 54 36.91 6.85 -0.01
C ASN A 54 36.67 8.37 -0.16
N GLY A 55 35.45 8.80 -0.50
CA GLY A 55 35.17 10.23 -0.70
C GLY A 55 33.68 10.60 -0.69
N SER A 56 33.41 11.89 -0.53
CA SER A 56 32.05 12.47 -0.47
C SER A 56 31.22 12.08 -1.70
N VAL A 57 30.02 11.56 -1.46
CA VAL A 57 29.06 11.13 -2.48
C VAL A 57 28.45 12.38 -3.14
N GLU A 58 29.04 12.83 -4.24
CA GLU A 58 28.35 13.74 -5.16
C GLU A 58 27.41 12.92 -6.05
N TRP A 59 26.13 13.29 -6.06
CA TRP A 59 25.12 12.62 -6.86
C TRP A 59 25.38 12.87 -8.34
N THR A 60 25.66 11.81 -9.07
CA THR A 60 25.82 11.85 -10.53
C THR A 60 24.47 11.69 -11.24
N VAL A 61 24.42 12.07 -12.52
CA VAL A 61 23.23 11.83 -13.38
C VAL A 61 22.87 10.34 -13.40
N ALA A 62 23.86 9.46 -13.32
CA ALA A 62 23.64 8.01 -13.25
C ALA A 62 22.85 7.61 -12.00
N ASP A 63 23.13 8.20 -10.83
CA ASP A 63 22.43 7.89 -9.57
C ASP A 63 20.95 8.29 -9.63
N TYR A 64 20.63 9.42 -10.26
CA TYR A 64 19.24 9.83 -10.50
C TYR A 64 18.51 8.88 -11.46
N ILE A 65 19.18 8.41 -12.52
CA ILE A 65 18.61 7.43 -13.46
C ILE A 65 18.37 6.09 -12.77
N ILE A 66 19.35 5.59 -12.01
CA ILE A 66 19.26 4.34 -11.25
C ILE A 66 18.11 4.43 -10.24
N THR A 67 18.01 5.55 -9.52
CA THR A 67 16.91 5.82 -8.59
C THR A 67 15.56 5.79 -9.30
N PHE A 68 15.43 6.46 -10.46
CA PHE A 68 14.19 6.43 -11.24
C PHE A 68 13.83 5.02 -11.70
N ILE A 69 14.79 4.26 -12.23
CA ILE A 69 14.59 2.87 -12.64
C ILE A 69 14.13 2.04 -11.44
N ALA A 70 14.76 2.21 -10.27
CA ALA A 70 14.37 1.53 -9.03
C ALA A 70 12.90 1.81 -8.66
N TYR A 71 12.49 3.09 -8.67
CA TYR A 71 11.09 3.46 -8.42
C TYR A 71 10.14 2.87 -9.47
N LEU A 72 10.52 2.87 -10.74
CA LEU A 72 9.73 2.30 -11.82
C LEU A 72 9.52 0.80 -11.66
N GLY A 73 10.58 0.05 -11.40
CA GLY A 73 10.51 -1.40 -11.23
C GLY A 73 9.71 -1.80 -9.99
N LEU A 74 9.95 -1.14 -8.85
CA LEU A 74 9.16 -1.35 -7.64
C LEU A 74 7.68 -1.03 -7.86
N SER A 75 7.41 0.11 -8.51
CA SER A 75 6.04 0.50 -8.81
C SER A 75 5.37 -0.48 -9.76
N PHE A 76 6.11 -1.04 -10.72
CA PHE A 76 5.60 -2.05 -11.64
C PHE A 76 5.24 -3.35 -10.92
N ILE A 77 6.15 -3.89 -10.12
CA ILE A 77 5.94 -5.12 -9.34
C ILE A 77 4.73 -4.95 -8.40
N GLY A 78 4.67 -3.83 -7.68
CA GLY A 78 3.55 -3.52 -6.78
C GLY A 78 2.22 -3.38 -7.52
N THR A 79 2.21 -2.67 -8.65
CA THR A 79 0.99 -2.47 -9.47
C THR A 79 0.48 -3.78 -10.03
N PHE A 80 1.38 -4.61 -10.55
CA PHE A 80 1.03 -5.90 -11.11
C PHE A 80 0.36 -6.78 -10.06
N SER A 81 0.96 -6.86 -8.86
CA SER A 81 0.39 -7.61 -7.73
C SER A 81 -0.98 -7.07 -7.29
N ASN A 82 -1.09 -5.75 -7.15
CA ASN A 82 -2.35 -5.10 -6.79
C ASN A 82 -3.45 -5.39 -7.83
N MET A 83 -3.11 -5.36 -9.12
CA MET A 83 -4.07 -5.66 -10.19
C MET A 83 -4.55 -7.11 -10.12
N CYS A 84 -3.67 -8.08 -9.83
CA CYS A 84 -4.05 -9.47 -9.59
C CYS A 84 -5.04 -9.58 -8.42
N VAL A 85 -4.71 -9.01 -7.26
CA VAL A 85 -5.57 -9.06 -6.06
C VAL A 85 -6.95 -8.45 -6.34
N VAL A 86 -7.00 -7.29 -7.01
CA VAL A 86 -8.26 -6.61 -7.34
C VAL A 86 -9.08 -7.42 -8.35
N TYR A 87 -8.44 -8.08 -9.32
CA TYR A 87 -9.13 -8.97 -10.25
C TYR A 87 -9.71 -10.21 -9.54
N THR A 88 -8.90 -10.88 -8.70
CA THR A 88 -9.38 -12.01 -7.90
C THR A 88 -10.55 -11.58 -7.03
N ALA A 89 -10.44 -10.46 -6.31
CA ALA A 89 -11.52 -9.91 -5.49
C ALA A 89 -12.79 -9.63 -6.31
N LYS A 90 -12.67 -9.03 -7.50
CA LYS A 90 -13.80 -8.81 -8.42
C LYS A 90 -14.53 -10.10 -8.76
N VAL A 91 -13.80 -11.16 -9.13
CA VAL A 91 -14.41 -12.46 -9.50
C VAL A 91 -15.06 -13.12 -8.28
N ARG A 92 -14.42 -13.07 -7.12
CA ARG A 92 -14.98 -13.59 -5.86
C ARG A 92 -16.25 -12.87 -5.44
N PHE A 93 -16.29 -11.55 -5.60
CA PHE A 93 -17.49 -10.75 -5.30
C PHE A 93 -18.68 -11.11 -6.17
N ALA A 94 -18.44 -11.63 -7.37
CA ALA A 94 -19.47 -12.16 -8.26
C ALA A 94 -19.85 -13.64 -7.97
N GLY A 95 -19.28 -14.26 -6.93
CA GLY A 95 -19.49 -15.67 -6.59
C GLY A 95 -18.65 -16.67 -7.40
N GLY A 96 -17.74 -16.18 -8.24
CA GLY A 96 -16.80 -17.02 -8.99
C GLY A 96 -15.59 -17.47 -8.17
N ASN A 97 -14.74 -18.28 -8.79
CA ASN A 97 -13.47 -18.75 -8.24
C ASN A 97 -12.31 -18.42 -9.19
N ALA A 98 -11.70 -17.25 -9.04
CA ALA A 98 -10.52 -16.89 -9.82
C ALA A 98 -9.30 -17.62 -9.28
N THR A 99 -8.64 -18.38 -10.14
CA THR A 99 -7.36 -19.01 -9.83
C THR A 99 -6.19 -18.01 -9.94
N PHE A 100 -5.06 -18.37 -9.35
CA PHE A 100 -3.82 -17.62 -9.43
C PHE A 100 -3.37 -17.40 -10.88
N GLY A 101 -3.44 -18.45 -11.71
CA GLY A 101 -3.07 -18.40 -13.12
C GLY A 101 -3.99 -17.49 -13.95
N GLU A 102 -5.30 -17.50 -13.70
CA GLU A 102 -6.24 -16.60 -14.37
C GLU A 102 -5.98 -15.14 -14.03
N SER A 103 -5.65 -14.86 -12.76
CA SER A 103 -5.34 -13.51 -12.29
C SER A 103 -4.05 -12.97 -12.89
N LEU A 104 -3.02 -13.82 -13.01
CA LEU A 104 -1.80 -13.51 -13.77
C LEU A 104 -2.10 -13.27 -15.24
N GLY A 105 -2.83 -14.18 -15.88
CA GLY A 105 -3.16 -14.08 -17.31
C GLY A 105 -3.97 -12.82 -17.65
N PHE A 106 -4.92 -12.44 -16.80
CA PHE A 106 -5.65 -11.18 -16.92
C PHE A 106 -4.72 -9.97 -16.86
N THR A 107 -3.80 -9.96 -15.88
CA THR A 107 -2.89 -8.84 -15.65
C THR A 107 -1.84 -8.72 -16.77
N PHE A 108 -1.30 -9.85 -17.26
CA PHE A 108 -0.37 -9.87 -18.40
C PHE A 108 -1.01 -9.33 -19.69
N LYS A 109 -2.29 -9.61 -19.97
CA LYS A 109 -2.99 -9.02 -21.11
C LYS A 109 -3.10 -7.49 -21.02
N ARG A 110 -2.94 -6.93 -19.83
CA ARG A 110 -3.02 -5.49 -19.52
C ARG A 110 -1.68 -4.92 -19.05
N ILE A 111 -0.56 -5.55 -19.43
CA ILE A 111 0.77 -5.15 -18.99
C ILE A 111 1.11 -3.69 -19.32
N HIS A 112 0.60 -3.18 -20.44
CA HIS A 112 0.76 -1.78 -20.84
C HIS A 112 0.07 -0.80 -19.88
N GLN A 113 -1.07 -1.19 -19.31
CA GLN A 113 -1.78 -0.40 -18.29
C GLN A 113 -1.02 -0.41 -16.97
N VAL A 114 -0.48 -1.58 -16.60
CA VAL A 114 0.39 -1.75 -15.42
C VAL A 114 1.64 -0.87 -15.55
N LEU A 115 2.33 -0.93 -16.70
CA LEU A 115 3.51 -0.11 -16.98
C LEU A 115 3.18 1.39 -16.97
N GLY A 116 2.07 1.79 -17.58
CA GLY A 116 1.64 3.18 -17.60
C GLY A 116 1.36 3.70 -16.18
N TRP A 117 0.70 2.92 -15.34
CA TRP A 117 0.44 3.32 -13.95
C TRP A 117 1.72 3.31 -13.10
N ALA A 118 2.61 2.36 -13.36
CA ALA A 118 3.92 2.30 -12.72
C ALA A 118 4.76 3.54 -13.03
N ALA A 119 4.78 4.00 -14.28
CA ALA A 119 5.48 5.22 -14.68
C ALA A 119 4.91 6.47 -13.98
N VAL A 120 3.58 6.60 -13.93
CA VAL A 120 2.91 7.69 -13.21
C VAL A 120 3.29 7.67 -11.72
N SER A 121 3.19 6.51 -11.08
CA SER A 121 3.49 6.34 -9.65
C SER A 121 4.97 6.57 -9.34
N ALA A 122 5.88 6.11 -10.20
CA ALA A 122 7.31 6.35 -10.07
C ALA A 122 7.67 7.83 -10.22
N THR A 123 7.01 8.54 -11.14
CA THR A 123 7.19 9.99 -11.30
C THR A 123 6.76 10.73 -10.04
N VAL A 124 5.63 10.37 -9.46
CA VAL A 124 5.17 10.96 -8.18
C VAL A 124 6.11 10.59 -7.03
N GLY A 125 6.64 9.36 -7.01
CA GLY A 125 7.68 8.93 -6.07
C GLY A 125 8.92 9.81 -6.14
N LEU A 126 9.40 10.14 -7.35
CA LEU A 126 10.51 11.07 -7.55
C LEU A 126 10.20 12.49 -7.05
N VAL A 127 8.98 12.98 -7.26
CA VAL A 127 8.57 14.29 -6.73
C VAL A 127 8.65 14.29 -5.21
N PHE A 128 8.14 13.26 -4.55
CA PHE A 128 8.28 13.13 -3.09
C PHE A 128 9.73 13.02 -2.64
N HIS A 129 10.55 12.28 -3.39
CA HIS A 129 11.99 12.18 -3.11
C HIS A 129 12.70 13.54 -3.23
N ALA A 130 12.38 14.33 -4.25
CA ALA A 130 12.91 15.68 -4.42
C ALA A 130 12.47 16.63 -3.29
N ILE A 131 11.22 16.51 -2.83
CA ILE A 131 10.71 17.26 -1.66
C ILE A 131 11.49 16.87 -0.39
N ASP A 132 11.75 15.58 -0.18
CA ASP A 132 12.54 15.09 0.95
C ASP A 132 13.99 15.60 0.90
N GLN A 133 14.61 15.64 -0.29
CA GLN A 133 15.94 16.22 -0.49
C GLN A 133 15.95 17.75 -0.25
N ALA A 134 14.90 18.47 -0.62
CA ALA A 134 14.78 19.89 -0.32
C ALA A 134 14.61 20.14 1.18
N ALA A 135 13.86 19.28 1.88
CA ALA A 135 13.68 19.35 3.33
C ALA A 135 15.00 19.14 4.09
N SER A 136 15.85 18.22 3.64
CA SER A 136 17.13 17.92 4.31
C SER A 136 18.11 19.10 4.27
N LYS A 137 18.02 19.93 3.21
CA LYS A 137 18.81 21.15 3.03
C LYS A 137 18.22 22.39 3.72
N ALA A 138 16.98 22.29 4.24
CA ALA A 138 16.30 23.41 4.88
C ALA A 138 16.66 23.55 6.37
N GLY A 139 16.63 24.78 6.88
CA GLY A 139 16.72 25.05 8.33
C GLY A 139 15.54 24.47 9.12
N ALA A 140 15.60 24.51 10.46
CA ALA A 140 14.62 23.86 11.35
C ALA A 140 13.15 24.23 11.03
N ILE A 141 12.88 25.51 10.74
CA ILE A 141 11.54 25.99 10.35
C ILE A 141 11.14 25.48 8.96
N GLY A 142 12.09 25.46 8.01
CA GLY A 142 11.84 24.96 6.65
C GLY A 142 11.50 23.47 6.61
N LYS A 143 12.09 22.65 7.49
CA LYS A 143 11.74 21.23 7.63
C LYS A 143 10.28 21.02 8.03
N ILE A 144 9.75 21.86 8.92
CA ILE A 144 8.34 21.77 9.35
C ILE A 144 7.42 22.12 8.19
N VAL A 145 7.67 23.23 7.49
CA VAL A 145 6.84 23.67 6.36
C VAL A 145 6.85 22.62 5.23
N VAL A 146 8.02 22.13 4.85
CA VAL A 146 8.14 21.10 3.81
C VAL A 146 7.46 19.79 4.24
N GLY A 147 7.58 19.42 5.51
CA GLY A 147 6.88 18.27 6.08
C GLY A 147 5.35 18.37 5.97
N ILE A 148 4.77 19.55 6.25
CA ILE A 148 3.33 19.81 6.10
C ILE A 148 2.92 19.71 4.63
N VAL A 149 3.65 20.35 3.72
CA VAL A 149 3.37 20.31 2.28
C VAL A 149 3.42 18.87 1.76
N ARG A 150 4.44 18.10 2.15
CA ARG A 150 4.58 16.68 1.81
C ARG A 150 3.39 15.87 2.32
N ALA A 151 2.97 16.08 3.57
CA ALA A 151 1.85 15.37 4.16
C ALA A 151 0.53 15.66 3.42
N LEU A 152 0.28 16.92 3.06
CA LEU A 152 -0.90 17.31 2.30
C LEU A 152 -0.90 16.70 0.89
N LEU A 153 0.22 16.80 0.16
CA LEU A 153 0.36 16.19 -1.15
C LEU A 153 0.18 14.67 -1.08
N GLY A 154 0.74 14.02 -0.06
CA GLY A 154 0.57 12.59 0.19
C GLY A 154 -0.88 12.20 0.45
N ALA A 155 -1.60 13.00 1.24
CA ALA A 155 -3.02 12.79 1.53
C ALA A 155 -3.89 12.94 0.27
N VAL A 156 -3.68 14.01 -0.50
CA VAL A 156 -4.39 14.23 -1.77
C VAL A 156 -4.09 13.10 -2.75
N TRP A 157 -2.81 12.73 -2.92
CA TRP A 157 -2.41 11.61 -3.77
C TRP A 157 -3.13 10.32 -3.35
N SER A 158 -3.05 9.95 -2.07
CA SER A 158 -3.70 8.73 -1.58
C SER A 158 -5.21 8.72 -1.81
N ALA A 159 -5.88 9.87 -1.71
CA ALA A 159 -7.31 10.00 -1.97
C ALA A 159 -7.64 9.82 -3.47
N ILE A 160 -6.93 10.50 -4.36
CA ILE A 160 -7.20 10.40 -5.81
C ILE A 160 -6.83 9.04 -6.38
N THR A 161 -5.87 8.33 -5.80
CA THR A 161 -5.43 7.00 -6.28
C THR A 161 -6.24 5.84 -5.70
N LEU A 162 -7.17 6.11 -4.78
CA LEU A 162 -7.87 5.09 -3.99
C LEU A 162 -8.56 4.04 -4.87
N PHE A 163 -9.17 4.46 -5.98
CA PHE A 163 -9.90 3.59 -6.89
C PHE A 163 -9.23 3.40 -8.25
N VAL A 164 -7.96 3.78 -8.41
CA VAL A 164 -7.30 3.67 -9.72
C VAL A 164 -7.15 2.21 -10.16
N ILE A 165 -6.61 1.33 -9.31
CA ILE A 165 -6.49 -0.10 -9.65
C ILE A 165 -7.86 -0.75 -9.86
N PRO A 166 -8.87 -0.56 -8.97
CA PRO A 166 -10.25 -0.99 -9.24
C PRO A 166 -10.79 -0.51 -10.58
N SER A 167 -10.64 0.78 -10.92
CA SER A 167 -11.09 1.33 -12.20
C SER A 167 -10.42 0.66 -13.39
N MET A 168 -9.09 0.49 -13.36
CA MET A 168 -8.36 -0.23 -14.42
C MET A 168 -8.82 -1.67 -14.58
N VAL A 169 -9.12 -2.39 -13.49
CA VAL A 169 -9.60 -3.78 -13.56
C VAL A 169 -11.03 -3.84 -14.10
N TYR A 170 -11.94 -3.04 -13.55
CA TYR A 170 -13.36 -3.09 -13.90
C TYR A 170 -13.64 -2.52 -15.29
N ARG A 171 -13.05 -1.37 -15.64
CA ARG A 171 -13.32 -0.65 -16.89
C ARG A 171 -12.27 -0.86 -17.97
N GLY A 172 -11.10 -1.41 -17.64
CA GLY A 172 -10.02 -1.57 -18.62
C GLY A 172 -9.45 -0.24 -19.12
N THR A 173 -9.54 0.80 -18.32
CA THR A 173 -9.05 2.15 -18.64
C THR A 173 -7.53 2.24 -18.52
N GLY A 174 -6.94 3.16 -19.29
CA GLY A 174 -5.55 3.55 -19.09
C GLY A 174 -5.35 4.36 -17.79
N PRO A 175 -4.10 4.57 -17.34
CA PRO A 175 -3.78 5.20 -16.05
C PRO A 175 -4.44 6.56 -15.83
N ILE A 176 -4.41 7.44 -16.84
CA ILE A 176 -4.95 8.80 -16.75
C ILE A 176 -6.47 8.76 -16.61
N ASP A 177 -7.14 7.92 -17.40
CA ASP A 177 -8.60 7.81 -17.32
C ASP A 177 -9.06 7.10 -16.06
N ALA A 178 -8.25 6.17 -15.53
CA ALA A 178 -8.47 5.56 -14.23
C ALA A 178 -8.35 6.57 -13.07
N ILE A 179 -7.44 7.54 -13.13
CA ILE A 179 -7.39 8.66 -12.16
C ILE A 179 -8.67 9.49 -12.25
N LYS A 180 -9.09 9.89 -13.46
CA LYS A 180 -10.31 10.69 -13.67
C LYS A 180 -11.54 9.97 -13.14
N ASP A 181 -11.65 8.67 -13.40
CA ASP A 181 -12.74 7.84 -12.91
C ASP A 181 -12.68 7.65 -11.38
N SER A 182 -11.49 7.44 -10.81
CA SER A 182 -11.30 7.39 -9.36
C SER A 182 -11.77 8.68 -8.68
N VAL A 183 -11.40 9.85 -9.22
CA VAL A 183 -11.88 11.16 -8.71
C VAL A 183 -13.39 11.32 -8.89
N ARG A 184 -13.95 10.89 -10.02
CA ARG A 184 -15.41 10.92 -10.26
C ARG A 184 -16.16 10.09 -9.24
N VAL A 185 -15.72 8.85 -9.01
CA VAL A 185 -16.31 7.95 -8.02
C VAL A 185 -16.12 8.52 -6.61
N LEU A 186 -14.93 9.01 -6.27
CA LEU A 186 -14.65 9.65 -4.98
C LEU A 186 -15.61 10.82 -4.70
N ARG A 187 -15.81 11.74 -5.66
CA ARG A 187 -16.72 12.89 -5.53
C ARG A 187 -18.18 12.48 -5.37
N LYS A 188 -18.64 11.49 -6.15
CA LYS A 188 -20.01 10.94 -6.06
C LYS A 188 -20.30 10.36 -4.67
N THR A 189 -19.25 9.89 -4.00
CA THR A 189 -19.35 8.95 -2.91
C THR A 189 -19.05 9.58 -1.54
N TRP A 190 -18.08 10.50 -1.49
CA TRP A 190 -17.66 11.19 -0.26
C TRP A 190 -17.84 12.71 -0.28
N GLY A 191 -18.32 13.29 -1.40
CA GLY A 191 -18.59 14.73 -1.52
C GLY A 191 -17.40 15.61 -1.13
N GLU A 192 -17.65 16.69 -0.39
CA GLU A 192 -16.61 17.57 0.20
C GLU A 192 -16.07 17.05 1.54
N SER A 193 -16.72 16.06 2.17
CA SER A 193 -16.36 15.53 3.48
C SER A 193 -15.30 14.43 3.41
N LEU A 194 -14.18 14.68 2.73
CA LEU A 194 -13.05 13.75 2.52
C LEU A 194 -12.30 13.32 3.81
N ILE A 195 -12.94 13.44 4.98
CA ILE A 195 -12.41 13.12 6.30
C ILE A 195 -13.19 11.93 6.84
N GLY A 196 -12.94 10.74 6.27
CA GLY A 196 -13.65 9.52 6.68
C GLY A 196 -12.85 8.23 6.62
N SER A 197 -11.58 8.25 6.17
CA SER A 197 -10.79 7.04 5.95
C SER A 197 -9.95 6.58 7.16
N LEU A 198 -10.13 7.21 8.34
CA LEU A 198 -9.33 6.92 9.54
C LEU A 198 -9.64 5.58 10.22
N GLY A 199 -10.67 4.85 9.80
CA GLY A 199 -11.08 3.61 10.46
C GLY A 199 -10.03 2.50 10.43
N PHE A 200 -9.51 2.17 9.24
CA PHE A 200 -8.46 1.16 9.11
C PHE A 200 -7.13 1.62 9.72
N GLY A 201 -6.79 2.91 9.58
CA GLY A 201 -5.57 3.48 10.12
C GLY A 201 -5.52 3.46 11.65
N LEU A 202 -6.63 3.77 12.31
CA LEU A 202 -6.74 3.70 13.79
C LEU A 202 -6.59 2.27 14.30
N VAL A 203 -7.26 1.30 13.66
CA VAL A 203 -7.14 -0.11 14.06
C VAL A 203 -5.71 -0.61 13.83
N GLN A 204 -5.12 -0.33 12.67
CA GLN A 204 -3.72 -0.67 12.38
C GLN A 204 -2.76 -0.03 13.39
N PHE A 205 -2.96 1.25 13.72
CA PHE A 205 -2.17 1.98 14.70
C PHE A 205 -2.19 1.31 16.08
N LEU A 206 -3.35 0.85 16.54
CA LEU A 206 -3.45 0.14 17.82
C LEU A 206 -2.66 -1.18 17.81
N PHE A 207 -2.72 -1.96 16.73
CA PHE A 207 -1.92 -3.19 16.62
C PHE A 207 -0.42 -2.89 16.54
N VAL A 208 -0.02 -1.82 15.84
CA VAL A 208 1.38 -1.38 15.83
C VAL A 208 1.83 -0.98 17.23
N LEU A 209 1.03 -0.21 17.96
CA LEU A 209 1.32 0.22 19.34
C LEU A 209 1.50 -0.99 20.27
N LEU A 210 0.60 -1.97 20.20
CA LEU A 210 0.70 -3.21 20.96
C LEU A 210 1.96 -4.01 20.59
N GLY A 211 2.25 -4.16 19.30
CA GLY A 211 3.45 -4.82 18.83
C GLY A 211 4.73 -4.15 19.35
N VAL A 212 4.82 -2.83 19.25
CA VAL A 212 5.97 -2.06 19.76
C VAL A 212 6.10 -2.22 21.28
N GLY A 213 5.00 -2.19 22.03
CA GLY A 213 5.01 -2.41 23.47
C GLY A 213 5.53 -3.81 23.85
N VAL A 214 5.03 -4.86 23.18
CA VAL A 214 5.42 -6.25 23.46
C VAL A 214 6.87 -6.52 23.06
N PHE A 215 7.24 -6.23 21.81
CA PHE A 215 8.58 -6.53 21.31
C PHE A 215 9.64 -5.57 21.88
N GLY A 216 9.30 -4.29 22.05
CA GLY A 216 10.17 -3.30 22.67
C GLY A 216 10.40 -3.61 24.15
N GLY A 217 9.34 -3.97 24.89
CA GLY A 217 9.45 -4.41 26.29
C GLY A 217 10.27 -5.69 26.44
N ALA A 218 10.05 -6.68 25.56
CA ALA A 218 10.81 -7.92 25.57
C ALA A 218 12.30 -7.67 25.24
N PHE A 219 12.59 -6.81 24.25
CA PHE A 219 13.96 -6.44 23.90
C PHE A 219 14.66 -5.68 25.04
N ALA A 220 13.99 -4.70 25.65
CA ALA A 220 14.51 -3.96 26.80
C ALA A 220 14.75 -4.89 28.01
N GLY A 221 13.85 -5.86 28.26
CA GLY A 221 14.02 -6.87 29.29
C GLY A 221 15.25 -7.75 29.05
N LEU A 222 15.48 -8.21 27.82
CA LEU A 222 16.68 -8.96 27.46
C LEU A 222 17.97 -8.17 27.67
N ILE A 223 17.98 -6.87 27.34
CA ILE A 223 19.12 -5.98 27.63
C ILE A 223 19.34 -5.88 29.14
N SER A 224 18.29 -5.65 29.92
CA SER A 224 18.40 -5.52 31.38
C SER A 224 18.91 -6.80 32.05
N MET A 225 18.72 -7.96 31.43
CA MET A 225 19.19 -9.26 31.92
C MET A 225 20.58 -9.64 31.39
N ASN A 226 21.26 -8.78 30.63
CA ASN A 226 22.50 -9.10 29.91
C ASN A 226 22.39 -10.40 29.09
N ALA A 227 21.24 -10.62 28.45
CA ALA A 227 21.04 -11.79 27.61
C ALA A 227 22.03 -11.78 26.44
N GLY A 228 22.48 -12.97 26.01
CA GLY A 228 23.34 -13.10 24.85
C GLY A 228 22.68 -12.64 23.55
N SER A 229 23.47 -12.56 22.47
CA SER A 229 23.00 -12.11 21.16
C SER A 229 21.91 -13.01 20.56
N GLY A 230 21.88 -14.31 20.91
CA GLY A 230 20.88 -15.27 20.40
C GLY A 230 19.43 -14.87 20.67
N PRO A 231 19.00 -14.73 21.95
CA PRO A 231 17.65 -14.26 22.29
C PRO A 231 17.29 -12.89 21.69
N MET A 232 18.25 -11.97 21.58
CA MET A 232 18.03 -10.65 20.99
C MET A 232 17.70 -10.75 19.49
N ILE A 233 18.49 -11.53 18.74
CA ILE A 233 18.23 -11.78 17.32
C ILE A 233 16.87 -12.45 17.14
N ALA A 234 16.53 -13.43 17.99
CA ALA A 234 15.23 -14.10 17.93
C ALA A 234 14.05 -13.13 18.10
N ILE A 235 14.10 -12.23 19.08
CA ILE A 235 13.04 -11.22 19.28
C ILE A 235 12.96 -10.23 18.11
N ILE A 236 14.10 -9.82 17.55
CA ILE A 236 14.13 -8.94 16.38
C ILE A 236 13.46 -9.64 15.18
N VAL A 237 13.81 -10.90 14.91
CA VAL A 237 13.22 -11.67 13.81
C VAL A 237 11.70 -11.82 14.02
N LEU A 238 11.25 -12.15 15.22
CA LEU A 238 9.83 -12.26 15.53
C LEU A 238 9.09 -10.92 15.37
N ALA A 239 9.70 -9.82 15.80
CA ALA A 239 9.15 -8.48 15.62
C ALA A 239 9.01 -8.14 14.14
N VAL A 240 10.04 -8.41 13.34
CA VAL A 240 10.01 -8.19 11.88
C VAL A 240 8.90 -9.01 11.24
N VAL A 241 8.80 -10.31 11.53
CA VAL A 241 7.73 -11.17 11.00
C VAL A 241 6.35 -10.64 11.38
N TYR A 242 6.18 -10.21 12.62
CA TYR A 242 4.93 -9.63 13.10
C TYR A 242 4.55 -8.35 12.34
N PHE A 243 5.45 -7.36 12.27
CA PHE A 243 5.16 -6.08 11.62
C PHE A 243 4.96 -6.21 10.11
N VAL A 244 5.73 -7.09 9.48
CA VAL A 244 5.58 -7.41 8.07
C VAL A 244 4.21 -8.06 7.83
N GLY A 245 3.86 -9.11 8.59
CA GLY A 245 2.56 -9.78 8.49
C GLY A 245 1.38 -8.84 8.76
N LEU A 246 1.50 -7.98 9.77
CA LEU A 246 0.50 -6.97 10.10
C LEU A 246 0.29 -6.01 8.93
N THR A 247 1.38 -5.47 8.38
CA THR A 247 1.32 -4.52 7.25
C THR A 247 0.66 -5.16 6.03
N PHE A 248 1.02 -6.41 5.70
CA PHE A 248 0.40 -7.15 4.60
C PHE A 248 -1.10 -7.35 4.79
N ALA A 249 -1.51 -7.78 5.98
CA ALA A 249 -2.90 -8.05 6.27
C ALA A 249 -3.77 -6.78 6.12
N PHE A 250 -3.30 -5.65 6.66
CA PHE A 250 -4.01 -4.37 6.53
C PHE A 250 -3.98 -3.80 5.10
N LEU A 251 -2.89 -3.98 4.36
CA LEU A 251 -2.78 -3.58 2.96
C LEU A 251 -3.81 -4.32 2.09
N LEU A 252 -3.88 -5.65 2.22
CA LEU A 252 -4.85 -6.47 1.50
C LEU A 252 -6.27 -6.14 1.90
N ALA A 253 -6.54 -6.02 3.21
CA ALA A 253 -7.86 -5.69 3.71
C ALA A 253 -8.36 -4.36 3.12
N ARG A 254 -7.51 -3.33 3.11
CA ARG A 254 -7.81 -2.03 2.52
C ARG A 254 -8.06 -2.14 1.01
N MET A 255 -7.27 -2.94 0.29
CA MET A 255 -7.42 -3.10 -1.16
C MET A 255 -8.74 -3.80 -1.53
N ILE A 256 -9.07 -4.89 -0.86
CA ILE A 256 -10.33 -5.63 -1.05
C ILE A 256 -11.51 -4.73 -0.69
N PHE A 257 -11.43 -4.01 0.44
CA PHE A 257 -12.46 -3.08 0.85
C PHE A 257 -12.68 -1.96 -0.18
N ASN A 258 -11.60 -1.30 -0.63
CA ASN A 258 -11.68 -0.25 -1.66
C ASN A 258 -12.26 -0.80 -2.98
N THR A 259 -11.98 -2.05 -3.32
CA THR A 259 -12.54 -2.71 -4.51
C THR A 259 -14.04 -2.94 -4.36
N ALA A 260 -14.49 -3.45 -3.21
CA ALA A 260 -15.92 -3.63 -2.92
C ALA A 260 -16.66 -2.29 -2.95
N LEU A 261 -16.01 -1.26 -2.42
CA LEU A 261 -16.54 0.10 -2.34
C LEU A 261 -16.68 0.74 -3.72
N TYR A 262 -15.68 0.54 -4.59
CA TYR A 262 -15.74 0.95 -5.99
C TYR A 262 -16.85 0.23 -6.74
N ALA A 263 -16.95 -1.10 -6.60
CA ALA A 263 -17.99 -1.90 -7.24
C ALA A 263 -19.39 -1.40 -6.85
N TYR A 264 -19.60 -1.14 -5.56
CA TYR A 264 -20.86 -0.58 -5.07
C TYR A 264 -21.14 0.82 -5.60
N ALA A 265 -20.18 1.74 -5.55
CA ALA A 265 -20.37 3.13 -5.96
C ALA A 265 -20.53 3.31 -7.48
N SER A 266 -19.84 2.48 -8.26
CA SER A 266 -19.81 2.53 -9.72
C SER A 266 -20.91 1.69 -10.36
N GLU A 267 -21.09 0.45 -9.91
CA GLU A 267 -21.98 -0.55 -10.54
C GLU A 267 -23.26 -0.82 -9.74
N GLY A 268 -23.35 -0.34 -8.49
CA GLY A 268 -24.50 -0.63 -7.60
C GLY A 268 -24.54 -2.06 -7.08
N THR A 269 -23.50 -2.86 -7.36
CA THR A 269 -23.39 -4.27 -6.98
C THR A 269 -22.94 -4.39 -5.52
N VAL A 270 -23.55 -5.31 -4.77
CA VAL A 270 -23.12 -5.62 -3.40
C VAL A 270 -22.14 -6.79 -3.50
N ALA A 271 -20.89 -6.54 -3.13
CA ALA A 271 -19.84 -7.54 -3.13
C ALA A 271 -20.23 -8.72 -2.21
N LEU A 272 -20.11 -9.96 -2.71
CA LEU A 272 -20.37 -11.16 -1.91
C LEU A 272 -19.56 -11.12 -0.59
N GLY A 273 -20.24 -11.33 0.53
CA GLY A 273 -19.65 -11.28 1.86
C GLY A 273 -19.66 -9.88 2.50
N TYR A 274 -20.11 -8.82 1.82
CA TYR A 274 -20.33 -7.49 2.41
C TYR A 274 -21.81 -7.15 2.51
N ASP A 275 -22.22 -6.50 3.59
CA ASP A 275 -23.58 -6.00 3.74
C ASP A 275 -23.76 -4.63 3.08
N ARG A 276 -24.89 -4.43 2.41
CA ARG A 276 -25.25 -3.15 1.78
C ARG A 276 -25.25 -2.00 2.79
N GLU A 277 -25.77 -2.23 3.99
CA GLU A 277 -25.80 -1.22 5.07
C GLU A 277 -24.39 -0.83 5.52
N LEU A 278 -23.47 -1.80 5.60
CA LEU A 278 -22.08 -1.53 5.96
C LEU A 278 -21.35 -0.72 4.88
N LEU A 279 -21.56 -1.06 3.60
CA LEU A 279 -21.01 -0.29 2.48
C LEU A 279 -21.59 1.13 2.43
N GLN A 280 -22.90 1.29 2.64
CA GLN A 280 -23.55 2.60 2.75
C GLN A 280 -23.04 3.40 3.95
N SER A 281 -22.78 2.74 5.08
CA SER A 281 -22.23 3.38 6.28
C SER A 281 -20.80 3.89 6.09
N ALA A 282 -20.06 3.38 5.10
CA ALA A 282 -18.73 3.87 4.73
C ALA A 282 -18.78 5.16 3.90
N PHE A 283 -19.93 5.45 3.28
CA PHE A 283 -20.19 6.68 2.52
C PHE A 283 -20.89 7.75 3.33
N ARG A 284 -21.66 7.34 4.35
CA ARG A 284 -22.30 8.25 5.29
C ARG A 284 -21.35 8.59 6.44
N THR A 285 -20.71 9.76 6.34
CA THR A 285 -20.32 10.54 7.52
C THR A 285 -21.62 10.93 8.22
N ASN A 286 -21.76 10.56 9.50
CA ASN A 286 -22.92 10.99 10.28
C ASN A 286 -23.01 12.51 10.20
N ALA A 287 -24.15 13.03 9.74
CA ALA A 287 -24.59 14.36 10.10
C ALA A 287 -24.79 14.43 11.62
#